data_AF-A0A920AAU2-F1
#
_entry.id   AF-A0A920AAU2-F1
#
_cell.length_a   1.000
_cell.length_b   1.000
_cell.length_c   1.000
_cell.angle_alpha   90.00
_cell.angle_beta   90.00
_cell.angle_gamma   90.00
#
_symmetry.space_group_name_H-M   'P 1'
#
loop_
_entity.id
_entity.type
_entity.pdbx_description
1 polymer ?
#
loop_
_entity_poly.entity_id
_entity_poly.type
_entity_poly.pdbx_seq_one_letter_code
_entity_poly.pdbx_strand_id
1 'polypeptide(L)' 'MLVAEGYMDVIGLARAGIDHAVAPLGTAITEEQIRLLWRLAPEPVMCLDGDQAGLRAAYRAIDRALPC' A
#
# COMPACT_ATOMS: atom_id res chain seq x y z
N MET A 1 -1.86 -9.03 4.09
CA MET A 1 -0.66 -8.41 3.47
C MET A 1 -0.78 -6.91 3.65
N LEU A 2 0.28 -6.26 4.12
CA LEU A 2 0.32 -4.81 4.36
C LEU A 2 1.03 -4.09 3.21
N VAL A 3 0.49 -2.96 2.80
CA VAL A 3 1.10 -2.06 1.83
C VAL A 3 1.44 -0.77 2.55
N ALA A 4 2.71 -0.55 2.83
CA ALA A 4 3.19 0.67 3.48
C ALA A 4 3.51 1.77 2.46
N GLU A 5 3.62 3.00 2.94
CA GLU A 5 3.94 4.17 2.09
C GLU A 5 5.38 4.14 1.59
N GLY A 6 6.34 3.80 2.46
CA GLY A 6 7.77 3.79 2.15
C GLY A 6 8.46 2.45 2.43
N TYR A 7 9.62 2.26 1.79
CA TYR A 7 10.46 1.08 2.03
C TYR A 7 11.01 1.04 3.47
N MET A 8 11.20 2.20 4.11
CA MET A 8 11.62 2.30 5.50
C MET A 8 10.57 1.72 6.45
N ASP A 9 9.30 1.90 6.15
CA ASP A 9 8.20 1.34 6.93
C ASP A 9 8.17 -0.18 6.83
N VAL A 10 8.44 -0.73 5.64
CA VAL A 10 8.59 -2.18 5.45
C VAL A 10 9.75 -2.74 6.28
N ILE A 11 10.89 -2.03 6.33
CA ILE A 11 12.03 -2.42 7.17
C ILE A 11 11.63 -2.39 8.66
N GLY A 12 10.89 -1.36 9.08
CA GLY A 12 10.37 -1.24 10.44
C GLY A 12 9.41 -2.36 10.81
N LEU A 13 8.46 -2.67 9.92
CA LEU A 13 7.49 -3.75 10.06
C LEU A 13 8.19 -5.11 10.14
N ALA A 14 9.16 -5.38 9.27
CA ALA A 14 9.95 -6.61 9.32
C ALA A 14 10.72 -6.74 10.66
N ARG A 15 11.30 -5.65 11.17
CA ARG A 15 11.94 -5.65 12.50
C ARG A 15 10.95 -5.88 13.65
N ALA A 16 9.68 -5.53 13.45
CA ALA A 16 8.60 -5.80 14.40
C ALA A 16 7.99 -7.21 14.25
N GLY A 17 8.51 -8.05 13.35
CA GLY A 17 8.00 -9.42 13.08
C GLY A 17 6.82 -9.47 12.11
N ILE A 18 6.57 -8.39 11.37
CA ILE A 18 5.55 -8.32 10.32
C ILE A 18 6.25 -8.50 8.97
N ASP A 19 6.34 -9.76 8.54
CA ASP A 19 7.13 -10.15 7.36
C ASP A 19 6.35 -10.04 6.03
N HIS A 20 5.06 -9.72 6.10
CA HIS A 20 4.14 -9.69 4.97
C HIS A 20 3.76 -8.26 4.58
N ALA A 21 4.75 -7.39 4.50
CA ALA A 21 4.63 -5.98 4.14
C ALA A 21 5.38 -5.66 2.83
N VAL A 22 4.81 -4.80 1.99
CA VAL A 22 5.39 -4.29 0.75
C VAL A 22 5.20 -2.77 0.65
N ALA A 23 6.02 -2.07 -0.14
CA ALA A 23 5.86 -0.65 -0.40
C ALA A 23 6.19 -0.31 -1.85
N PRO A 24 5.56 0.72 -2.44
CA PRO A 24 5.95 1.22 -3.76
C PRO A 24 7.31 1.92 -3.69
N LEU A 25 8.14 1.75 -4.72
CA LEU A 25 9.44 2.39 -4.82
C LEU A 25 9.31 3.83 -5.36
N GLY A 26 8.87 4.75 -4.49
CA GLY A 26 8.89 6.20 -4.76
C GLY A 26 7.90 6.69 -5.81
N THR A 27 6.87 5.91 -6.14
CA THR A 27 5.84 6.28 -7.12
C THR A 27 4.45 6.07 -6.56
N ALA A 28 3.47 6.78 -7.12
CA ALA A 28 2.08 6.55 -6.78
C ALA A 28 1.65 5.14 -7.22
N ILE A 29 0.87 4.46 -6.37
CA ILE A 29 0.39 3.11 -6.63
C ILE A 29 -0.45 3.06 -7.91
N THR A 30 -0.11 2.16 -8.83
CA THR A 30 -0.81 1.97 -10.12
C THR A 30 -1.92 0.93 -10.02
N GLU A 31 -2.86 0.95 -10.96
CA GLU A 31 -3.92 -0.09 -11.06
C GLU A 31 -3.36 -1.50 -11.23
N GLU A 32 -2.23 -1.64 -11.93
CA GLU A 32 -1.59 -2.94 -12.11
C GLU A 32 -1.01 -3.45 -10.78
N GLN A 33 -0.39 -2.56 -10.00
CA GLN A 33 0.08 -2.90 -8.66
C GLN A 33 -1.10 -3.29 -7.75
N ILE A 34 -2.21 -2.55 -7.80
CA ILE A 34 -3.46 -2.91 -7.10
C ILE A 34 -3.90 -4.32 -7.51
N ARG A 35 -4.02 -4.61 -8.81
CA ARG A 35 -4.39 -5.96 -9.28
C ARG A 35 -3.43 -7.05 -8.80
N LEU A 36 -2.12 -6.78 -8.80
CA LEU A 36 -1.13 -7.70 -8.24
C LEU A 36 -1.35 -7.94 -6.74
N LEU A 37 -1.65 -6.89 -5.96
CA LEU A 37 -1.89 -7.02 -4.53
C LEU A 37 -3.07 -7.96 -4.23
N TRP A 38 -4.17 -7.85 -4.97
CA TRP A 38 -5.34 -8.72 -4.83
C TRP A 38 -5.10 -10.17 -5.28
N ARG A 39 -4.11 -10.41 -6.16
CA ARG A 39 -3.68 -11.77 -6.52
C ARG A 39 -2.83 -12.42 -5.44
N LEU A 40 -2.10 -11.62 -4.66
CA LEU A 40 -1.20 -12.08 -3.60
C LEU A 40 -1.93 -12.28 -2.26
N ALA A 41 -2.92 -11.44 -1.96
CA ALA A 41 -3.73 -11.55 -0.76
C ALA A 41 -5.19 -11.23 -1.05
N PRO A 42 -6.14 -11.97 -0.45
CA PRO A 42 -7.57 -11.72 -0.63
C PRO A 42 -8.01 -10.34 -0.09
N GLU A 43 -7.30 -9.85 0.93
CA GLU A 43 -7.58 -8.57 1.60
C GLU A 43 -6.27 -7.80 1.82
N PRO A 44 -5.76 -7.07 0.80
CA PRO A 44 -4.60 -6.20 0.96
C PRO A 44 -4.98 -4.94 1.77
N VAL A 45 -4.18 -4.62 2.78
CA VAL A 45 -4.40 -3.45 3.66
C VAL A 45 -3.38 -2.38 3.35
N MET A 46 -3.83 -1.18 2.95
CA MET A 46 -2.97 -0.01 2.75
C MET A 46 -2.80 0.76 4.07
N CYS A 47 -1.55 0.95 4.49
CA CYS A 47 -1.15 1.75 5.64
C CYS A 47 -0.36 2.96 5.13
N LEU A 48 -1.05 4.09 5.00
CA LEU A 48 -0.50 5.36 4.54
C LEU A 48 -0.38 6.33 5.72
N ASP A 49 0.46 7.34 5.57
CA ASP A 49 0.66 8.35 6.59
C ASP A 49 -0.63 9.13 6.89
N GLY A 50 -0.83 9.48 8.15
CA GLY A 50 -1.99 10.24 8.62
C GLY A 50 -1.98 11.72 8.24
N ASP A 51 -1.18 12.12 7.27
CA ASP A 51 -1.05 13.50 6.82
C ASP A 51 -1.94 13.79 5.58
N GLN A 52 -1.90 15.04 5.12
CA GLN A 52 -2.69 15.45 3.95
C GLN A 52 -2.24 14.75 2.65
N ALA A 53 -0.98 14.35 2.54
CA ALA A 53 -0.46 13.65 1.37
C ALA A 53 -0.92 12.18 1.34
N GLY A 54 -0.83 11.49 2.48
CA GLY A 54 -1.31 10.13 2.68
C GLY A 54 -2.83 10.03 2.48
N LEU A 55 -3.61 11.00 2.99
CA LEU A 55 -5.05 11.04 2.73
C LEU A 55 -5.39 11.16 1.24
N ARG A 56 -4.68 12.04 0.50
CA ARG A 56 -4.84 12.15 -0.96
C ARG A 56 -4.41 10.87 -1.69
N ALA A 57 -3.37 10.19 -1.20
CA ALA A 57 -2.93 8.92 -1.76
C ALA A 57 -3.97 7.82 -1.53
N ALA A 58 -4.62 7.79 -0.37
CA ALA A 58 -5.71 6.87 -0.05
C ALA A 58 -6.89 7.05 -1.03
N TYR A 59 -7.36 8.28 -1.23
CA TYR A 59 -8.45 8.54 -2.18
C TYR A 59 -8.10 8.10 -3.60
N ARG A 60 -6.88 8.40 -4.08
CA ARG A 60 -6.44 7.93 -5.41
C ARG A 60 -6.36 6.41 -5.51
N ALA A 61 -6.00 5.72 -4.43
CA ALA A 61 -5.98 4.27 -4.40
C ALA A 61 -7.40 3.69 -4.44
N ILE A 62 -8.36 4.31 -3.73
CA ILE A 62 -9.78 3.94 -3.77
C ILE A 62 -10.34 4.10 -5.18
N ASP A 63 -10.13 5.25 -5.83
CA ASP A 63 -10.60 5.53 -7.18
C ASP A 63 -10.04 4.54 -8.22
N ARG A 64 -8.83 4.01 -7.98
CA ARG A 64 -8.19 3.00 -8.86
C ARG A 64 -8.60 1.57 -8.53
N ALA A 65 -8.98 1.29 -7.29
CA ALA A 65 -9.33 -0.05 -6.83
C ALA A 65 -10.79 -0.40 -7.15
N LEU A 66 -11.68 0.61 -7.16
CA LEU A 66 -13.10 0.41 -7.44
C LEU A 66 -13.38 0.69 -8.92
N PRO A 67 -13.99 -0.26 -9.67
CA PRO A 67 -14.47 0.02 -11.01
C PRO A 67 -15.59 1.06 -10.97
N CYS A 68 -15.55 2.01 -11.90
CA CYS A 68 -16.63 2.96 -12.16
C CYS A 68 -17.90 2.26 -12.62
#